data_AF-R6ZR45-F1
#
_entry.id   AF-R6ZR45-F1
#
_cell.length_a   1.000
_cell.length_b   1.000
_cell.length_c   1.000
_cell.angle_alpha   90.00
_cell.angle_beta   90.00
_cell.angle_gamma   90.00
#
_symmetry.space_group_name_H-M   'P 1'
#
loop_
_entity.id
_entity.type
_entity.pdbx_description
1 polymer ?
#
loop_
_entity_poly.entity_id
_entity_poly.type
_entity_poly.pdbx_seq_one_letter_code
_entity_poly.pdbx_strand_id
1 'polypeptide(L)'
;MTAVFWDTVVMCLLSGLVIVTNMILRPASLSGVGTAGLTDAAFSALPYGNLFLSLCLCAFAITTLIGWSYLGEQAYRYVTGNRFLFCYKVAYIVMIYLGAVMPLNLVWECTDLINALMVLPNLAALFLLKRHLSCNFPKRPV
;
A
#
# COMPACT_ATOMS: atom_id res chain seq x y z
N MET A 1 5.20 -14.10 5.46
CA MET A 1 4.72 -13.38 6.67
C MET A 1 5.64 -12.24 7.11
N THR A 2 6.93 -12.24 6.73
CA THR A 2 7.87 -11.15 7.06
C THR A 2 7.58 -9.83 6.36
N ALA A 3 6.89 -9.83 5.22
CA ALA A 3 6.58 -8.62 4.46
C ALA A 3 5.76 -7.58 5.27
N VAL A 4 4.68 -8.01 5.92
CA VAL A 4 3.83 -7.12 6.74
C VAL A 4 4.59 -6.55 7.93
N PHE A 5 5.49 -7.34 8.53
CA PHE A 5 6.34 -6.89 9.62
C PHE A 5 7.28 -5.76 9.17
N TRP A 6 7.98 -5.92 8.06
CA TRP A 6 8.87 -4.88 7.54
C TRP A 6 8.11 -3.61 7.13
N ASP A 7 6.97 -3.76 6.46
CA ASP A 7 6.17 -2.62 6.01
C ASP A 7 5.59 -1.81 7.19
N THR A 8 4.85 -2.46 8.08
CA THR A 8 4.08 -1.74 9.13
C THR A 8 4.88 -1.48 10.39
N VAL A 9 5.61 -2.47 10.91
CA VAL A 9 6.29 -2.37 12.20
C VAL A 9 7.59 -1.59 12.09
N VAL A 10 8.27 -1.68 10.95
CA VAL A 10 9.54 -0.98 10.74
C VAL A 10 9.31 0.32 9.95
N MET A 11 8.82 0.23 8.71
CA MET A 11 8.80 1.41 7.82
C MET A 11 7.73 2.43 8.19
N CYS A 12 6.48 2.01 8.40
CA CYS A 12 5.40 2.92 8.83
C CYS A 12 5.63 3.48 10.24
N LEU A 13 6.21 2.70 11.15
CA LEU A 13 6.53 3.17 12.49
C LEU A 13 7.61 4.25 12.47
N LEU A 14 8.70 4.06 11.71
CA LEU A 14 9.79 5.04 11.61
C LEU A 14 9.30 6.36 11.02
N SER A 15 8.51 6.32 9.94
CA SER A 15 7.93 7.52 9.34
C SER A 15 6.95 8.22 10.28
N GLY A 16 6.09 7.48 10.97
CA GLY A 16 5.21 8.02 12.01
C GLY A 16 5.98 8.67 13.17
N LEU A 17 7.06 8.06 13.63
CA LEU A 17 7.90 8.58 14.71
C LEU A 17 8.55 9.92 14.31
N VAL A 18 9.04 10.03 13.08
CA VAL A 18 9.61 11.29 12.55
C VAL A 18 8.55 12.40 12.54
N ILE A 19 7.33 12.09 12.06
CA ILE A 19 6.22 13.05 12.03
C ILE A 19 5.85 13.50 13.44
N VAL A 20 5.65 12.57 14.39
CA VAL A 20 5.28 12.90 15.77
C VAL A 20 6.37 13.69 16.48
N THR A 21 7.64 13.32 16.28
CA THR A 21 8.78 14.04 16.86
C THR A 21 8.86 15.48 16.33
N ASN A 22 8.68 15.66 15.02
CA ASN A 22 8.63 17.00 14.41
C ASN A 22 7.47 17.83 14.98
N MET A 23 6.30 17.22 15.15
CA MET A 23 5.11 17.86 15.71
C MET A 23 5.33 18.39 17.12
N ILE A 24 6.10 17.68 17.96
CA ILE A 24 6.41 18.12 19.33
C ILE A 24 7.46 19.23 19.34
N LEU A 25 8.52 19.12 18.53
CA LEU A 25 9.60 20.12 18.53
C LEU A 25 9.22 21.42 17.80
N ARG A 26 8.40 21.34 16.75
CA ARG A 26 8.07 22.46 15.85
C ARG A 26 6.60 22.40 15.41
N PRO A 27 5.63 22.68 16.29
CA PRO A 27 4.21 22.61 15.93
C PRO A 27 3.81 23.58 14.81
N ALA A 28 4.53 24.70 14.67
CA ALA A 28 4.29 25.70 13.62
C ALA A 28 4.66 25.22 12.20
N SER A 29 5.53 24.21 12.04
CA SER A 29 5.87 23.70 10.69
C SER A 29 4.80 22.80 10.09
N LEU A 30 3.81 22.34 10.87
CA LEU A 30 2.71 21.51 10.37
C LEU A 30 1.35 22.24 10.34
N SER A 31 1.28 23.49 10.81
CA SER A 31 0.02 24.23 10.85
C SER A 31 -0.48 24.56 9.44
N GLY A 32 -1.61 23.97 9.04
CA GLY A 32 -2.22 24.17 7.72
C GLY A 32 -1.72 23.22 6.62
N VAL A 33 -0.84 22.27 6.96
CA VAL A 33 -0.35 21.27 6.00
C VAL A 33 -1.34 20.10 5.93
N GLY A 34 -1.77 19.74 4.72
CA GLY A 34 -2.63 18.57 4.50
C GLY A 34 -1.93 17.24 4.82
N THR A 35 -2.70 16.17 5.01
CA THR A 35 -2.18 14.84 5.43
C THR A 35 -1.07 14.30 4.53
N ALA A 36 -1.14 14.54 3.23
CA ALA A 36 -0.13 14.12 2.26
C ALA A 36 1.20 14.89 2.37
N GLY A 37 1.19 16.10 2.91
CA GLY A 37 2.38 16.95 3.07
C GLY A 37 3.05 16.86 4.44
N LEU A 38 2.43 16.19 5.42
CA LEU A 38 2.95 16.08 6.79
C LEU A 38 4.33 15.43 6.83
N THR A 39 4.55 14.39 6.03
CA THR A 39 5.82 13.68 5.97
C THR A 39 6.92 14.57 5.37
N ASP A 40 6.63 15.30 4.29
CA ASP A 40 7.60 16.21 3.68
C ASP A 40 7.94 17.38 4.61
N ALA A 41 6.94 17.98 5.26
CA ALA A 41 7.14 19.00 6.28
C ALA A 41 7.99 18.48 7.45
N ALA A 42 7.74 17.26 7.92
CA ALA A 42 8.49 16.67 9.02
C ALA A 42 9.97 16.38 8.66
N PHE A 43 10.21 15.88 7.45
CA PHE A 43 11.56 15.59 6.96
C PHE A 43 12.34 16.83 6.56
N SER A 44 11.68 17.94 6.23
CA SER A 44 12.34 19.22 5.92
C SER A 44 13.14 19.81 7.09
N ALA A 45 12.79 19.43 8.33
CA ALA A 45 13.52 19.84 9.52
C ALA A 45 14.86 19.08 9.70
N LEU A 46 15.07 17.98 8.96
CA LEU A 46 16.30 17.20 8.99
C LEU A 46 17.25 17.69 7.88
N PRO A 47 18.57 17.76 8.14
CA PRO A 47 19.53 18.08 7.09
C PRO A 47 19.46 17.01 5.99
N TYR A 48 19.26 17.44 4.74
CA TYR A 48 19.07 16.57 3.56
C TYR A 48 17.81 15.67 3.59
N GLY A 49 16.88 15.89 4.52
CA GLY A 49 15.71 15.03 4.70
C GLY A 49 14.78 14.97 3.47
N ASN A 50 14.56 16.09 2.79
CA ASN A 50 13.67 16.14 1.61
C ASN A 50 14.24 15.35 0.42
N LEU A 51 15.55 15.44 0.18
CA LEU A 51 16.21 14.70 -0.90
C LEU A 51 16.14 13.19 -0.62
N PHE A 52 16.45 12.81 0.61
CA PHE A 52 16.37 11.42 1.05
C PHE A 52 14.95 10.87 0.94
N LEU A 53 13.96 11.59 1.46
CA LEU A 53 12.54 11.21 1.40
C LEU A 53 12.08 11.03 -0.04
N SER A 54 12.40 11.97 -0.94
CA SER A 54 11.99 11.90 -2.35
C SER A 54 12.57 10.68 -3.07
N LEU A 55 13.85 10.35 -2.82
CA LEU A 55 14.48 9.15 -3.37
C LEU A 55 13.82 7.86 -2.86
N CYS A 56 13.57 7.78 -1.54
CA CYS A 56 12.90 6.65 -0.93
C CYS A 56 11.47 6.48 -1.44
N LEU A 57 10.72 7.58 -1.57
CA LEU A 57 9.34 7.57 -2.05
C LEU A 57 9.26 7.12 -3.50
N CYS A 58 10.21 7.55 -4.35
CA CYS A 58 10.31 7.12 -5.73
C CYS A 58 10.57 5.60 -5.83
N ALA A 59 11.56 5.10 -5.08
CA ALA A 59 11.85 3.66 -5.03
C ALA A 59 10.65 2.85 -4.52
N PHE A 60 9.99 3.32 -3.45
CA PHE A 60 8.81 2.69 -2.88
C PHE A 60 7.66 2.66 -3.88
N ALA A 61 7.34 3.78 -4.53
CA ALA A 61 6.28 3.86 -5.54
C ALA A 61 6.52 2.89 -6.71
N ILE A 62 7.75 2.84 -7.25
CA ILE A 62 8.09 1.93 -8.36
C ILE A 62 7.90 0.47 -7.94
N THR A 63 8.40 0.08 -6.77
CA THR A 63 8.25 -1.30 -6.30
C THR A 63 6.79 -1.69 -6.06
N THR A 64 5.99 -0.77 -5.50
CA THR A 64 4.56 -0.98 -5.30
C THR A 64 3.83 -1.13 -6.63
N LEU A 65 4.10 -0.27 -7.63
CA LEU A 65 3.50 -0.39 -8.97
C LEU A 65 3.80 -1.73 -9.63
N ILE A 66 5.04 -2.21 -9.53
CA ILE A 66 5.42 -3.53 -10.07
C ILE A 66 4.66 -4.65 -9.34
N GLY A 67 4.57 -4.58 -8.00
CA GLY A 67 3.85 -5.55 -7.19
C GLY A 67 2.36 -5.64 -7.56
N TRP A 68 1.68 -4.50 -7.65
CA TRP A 68 0.26 -4.45 -8.03
C TRP A 68 0.02 -4.87 -9.48
N SER A 69 0.91 -4.51 -10.41
CA SER A 69 0.85 -5.01 -11.79
C SER A 69 0.87 -6.54 -11.84
N TYR A 70 1.75 -7.18 -11.06
CA TYR A 70 1.88 -8.63 -11.04
C TYR A 70 0.65 -9.31 -10.40
N LEU A 71 0.17 -8.79 -9.27
CA LEU A 71 -1.02 -9.33 -8.60
C LEU A 71 -2.25 -9.26 -9.50
N GLY A 72 -2.47 -8.12 -10.15
CA GLY A 72 -3.60 -7.96 -11.06
C GLY A 72 -3.44 -8.77 -12.36
N GLU A 73 -2.22 -8.99 -12.84
CA GLU A 73 -1.95 -9.90 -13.97
C GLU A 73 -2.39 -11.34 -13.63
N GLN A 74 -2.09 -11.83 -12.42
CA GLN A 74 -2.49 -13.16 -11.99
C GLN A 74 -4.01 -13.28 -11.81
N ALA A 75 -4.66 -12.25 -11.23
CA ALA A 75 -6.12 -12.21 -11.13
C ALA A 75 -6.79 -12.21 -12.51
N TYR A 76 -6.24 -11.45 -13.46
CA TYR A 76 -6.72 -11.41 -14.84
C TYR A 76 -6.56 -12.76 -15.55
N ARG A 77 -5.40 -13.42 -15.38
CA ARG A 77 -5.17 -14.78 -15.92
C ARG A 77 -6.16 -15.80 -15.37
N TYR A 78 -6.49 -15.72 -14.08
CA TYR A 78 -7.46 -16.60 -13.43
C TYR A 78 -8.86 -16.46 -14.04
N VAL A 79 -9.29 -15.25 -14.37
CA VAL A 79 -10.64 -14.99 -14.91
C VAL A 79 -10.72 -15.25 -16.42
N THR A 80 -9.72 -14.83 -17.20
CA THR A 80 -9.80 -14.82 -18.68
C THR A 80 -9.03 -15.97 -19.35
N GLY A 81 -8.39 -16.85 -18.58
CA GLY A 81 -7.68 -18.01 -19.14
C GLY A 81 -6.54 -17.61 -20.08
N ASN A 82 -5.73 -16.63 -19.65
CA ASN A 82 -4.52 -16.13 -20.33
C ASN A 82 -4.72 -15.35 -21.65
N ARG A 83 -5.96 -15.05 -22.05
CA ARG A 83 -6.24 -14.23 -23.25
C ARG A 83 -5.99 -12.74 -22.97
N PHE A 84 -5.49 -12.00 -23.97
CA PHE A 84 -5.34 -10.53 -23.96
C PHE A 84 -4.51 -9.90 -22.83
N LEU A 85 -3.51 -10.62 -22.32
CA LEU A 85 -2.61 -10.12 -21.27
C LEU A 85 -1.95 -8.75 -21.61
N PHE A 86 -1.60 -8.55 -22.88
CA PHE A 86 -1.02 -7.29 -23.35
C PHE A 86 -1.99 -6.11 -23.18
N CYS A 87 -3.28 -6.31 -23.45
CA CYS A 87 -4.30 -5.26 -23.26
C CYS A 87 -4.41 -4.87 -21.79
N TYR A 88 -4.35 -5.84 -20.87
CA TYR A 88 -4.32 -5.57 -19.43
C TYR A 88 -3.11 -4.71 -19.03
N LYS A 89 -1.91 -5.02 -19.53
CA LYS A 89 -0.69 -4.24 -19.22
C LYS A 89 -0.78 -2.81 -19.74
N VAL A 90 -1.29 -2.62 -20.96
CA VAL A 90 -1.52 -1.27 -21.52
C VAL A 90 -2.54 -0.50 -20.70
N ALA A 91 -3.66 -1.12 -20.32
CA ALA A 91 -4.67 -0.50 -19.47
C ALA A 91 -4.10 -0.11 -18.10
N TYR A 92 -3.24 -0.96 -17.50
CA TYR A 92 -2.57 -0.68 -16.23
C TYR A 92 -1.68 0.57 -16.31
N ILE A 93 -0.88 0.70 -17.38
CA ILE A 93 -0.03 1.89 -17.60
C ILE A 93 -0.88 3.16 -17.76
N VAL A 94 -1.99 3.08 -18.50
CA VAL A 94 -2.92 4.22 -18.65
C VAL A 94 -3.52 4.61 -17.30
N MET A 95 -3.90 3.63 -16.47
CA MET A 95 -4.41 3.87 -15.12
C MET A 95 -3.38 4.54 -14.20
N ILE A 96 -2.09 4.19 -14.31
CA ILE A 96 -1.02 4.89 -13.57
C ILE A 96 -0.99 6.36 -13.95
N TYR A 97 -1.04 6.68 -15.25
CA TYR A 97 -1.06 8.06 -15.72
C TYR A 97 -2.30 8.81 -15.21
N LEU A 98 -3.49 8.21 -15.31
CA LEU A 98 -4.71 8.81 -14.78
C LEU A 98 -4.63 9.06 -13.28
N GLY A 99 -4.08 8.10 -12.52
CA GLY A 99 -3.86 8.24 -11.07
C GLY A 99 -2.92 9.39 -10.70
N ALA A 100 -1.98 9.73 -11.56
CA ALA A 100 -1.07 10.87 -11.34
C ALA A 100 -1.71 12.24 -11.60
N VAL A 101 -2.79 12.30 -12.39
CA VAL A 101 -3.48 13.55 -12.76
C VAL A 101 -4.74 13.80 -11.94
N MET A 102 -5.37 12.73 -11.42
CA MET A 102 -6.57 12.83 -10.58
C MET A 102 -6.29 13.42 -9.19
N PRO A 103 -7.29 14.06 -8.55
CA PRO A 103 -7.15 14.58 -7.21
C PRO A 103 -6.93 13.44 -6.21
N LEU A 104 -6.00 13.63 -5.28
CA LEU A 104 -5.54 12.61 -4.34
C LEU A 104 -6.68 11.99 -3.53
N ASN A 105 -7.62 12.80 -3.02
CA ASN A 105 -8.76 12.32 -2.25
C ASN A 105 -9.64 11.33 -3.04
N LEU A 106 -9.90 11.63 -4.32
CA LEU A 106 -10.70 10.74 -5.17
C LEU A 106 -9.99 9.41 -5.40
N VAL A 107 -8.66 9.45 -5.58
CA VAL A 107 -7.84 8.23 -5.74
C VAL A 107 -7.90 7.37 -4.48
N TRP A 108 -7.77 7.97 -3.30
CA TRP A 108 -7.89 7.26 -2.02
C TRP A 108 -9.28 6.65 -1.82
N GLU A 109 -10.35 7.42 -1.99
CA GLU A 109 -11.73 6.93 -1.83
C GLU A 109 -12.06 5.78 -2.80
N CYS A 110 -11.65 5.91 -4.07
CA CYS A 110 -11.86 4.84 -5.06
C CYS A 110 -11.06 3.57 -4.70
N THR A 111 -9.80 3.73 -4.25
CA THR A 111 -8.93 2.61 -3.88
C THR A 111 -9.45 1.89 -2.64
N ASP A 112 -9.91 2.63 -1.64
CA ASP A 112 -10.49 2.07 -0.41
C ASP A 112 -11.78 1.27 -0.71
N LEU A 113 -12.63 1.78 -1.60
CA LEU A 113 -13.84 1.06 -2.03
C LEU A 113 -13.50 -0.27 -2.72
N ILE A 114 -12.55 -0.25 -3.67
CA ILE A 114 -12.14 -1.46 -4.40
C ILE A 114 -11.46 -2.46 -3.46
N ASN A 115 -10.61 -1.99 -2.54
CA ASN A 115 -9.95 -2.85 -1.56
C ASN A 115 -10.95 -3.47 -0.58
N ALA A 116 -11.95 -2.73 -0.13
CA ALA A 116 -13.02 -3.25 0.71
C ALA A 116 -13.77 -4.39 -0.01
N LEU A 117 -14.13 -4.19 -1.29
CA LEU A 117 -14.77 -5.21 -2.11
C LEU A 117 -13.90 -6.46 -2.31
N MET A 118 -12.58 -6.30 -2.42
CA MET A 118 -11.64 -7.42 -2.54
C MET A 118 -11.47 -8.20 -1.22
N VAL A 119 -11.49 -7.51 -0.08
CA VAL A 119 -11.30 -8.13 1.25
C VAL A 119 -12.49 -8.99 1.66
N LEU A 120 -13.72 -8.58 1.34
CA LEU A 120 -14.95 -9.31 1.70
C LEU A 120 -14.96 -10.79 1.27
N PRO A 121 -14.77 -11.15 -0.03
CA PRO A 121 -14.77 -12.54 -0.46
C PRO A 121 -13.58 -13.32 0.10
N ASN A 122 -12.40 -12.68 0.22
CA ASN A 122 -11.20 -13.33 0.75
C ASN A 122 -11.37 -13.73 2.22
N LEU A 123 -11.92 -12.83 3.05
CA LEU A 123 -12.23 -13.13 4.45
C LEU A 123 -13.29 -14.21 4.56
N ALA A 124 -14.38 -14.14 3.77
CA ALA A 124 -15.41 -15.17 3.77
C ALA A 124 -14.82 -16.56 3.46
N ALA A 125 -14.00 -16.68 2.41
CA ALA A 125 -13.33 -17.92 2.05
C ALA A 125 -12.43 -18.45 3.18
N LEU A 126 -11.66 -17.56 3.83
CA LEU A 126 -10.82 -17.90 4.98
C LEU A 126 -11.64 -18.44 6.17
N PHE A 127 -12.79 -17.84 6.47
CA PHE A 127 -13.67 -18.31 7.54
C PHE A 127 -14.25 -19.70 7.26
N LEU A 128 -14.64 -19.99 6.01
CA LEU A 128 -15.08 -21.34 5.62
C LEU A 128 -13.92 -22.34 5.68
N LEU A 129 -12.73 -21.97 5.17
CA LEU A 129 -11.56 -22.86 5.10
C LEU A 129 -10.99 -23.18 6.49
N LYS A 130 -11.06 -22.24 7.44
CA LYS A 130 -10.66 -22.45 8.84
C LYS A 130 -11.30 -23.70 9.43
N ARG A 131 -12.59 -23.92 9.18
CA ARG A 131 -13.32 -25.10 9.69
C ARG A 131 -12.75 -26.41 9.16
N HIS A 132 -12.28 -26.43 7.92
CA HIS A 132 -11.70 -27.63 7.30
C HIS A 132 -10.28 -27.91 7.79
N LEU A 133 -9.46 -26.86 7.96
CA LEU A 133 -8.08 -26.97 8.46
C LEU A 133 -8.01 -27.40 9.94
N SER A 134 -8.94 -26.96 10.79
CA SER A 134 -8.99 -27.37 12.20
C SER A 134 -9.39 -28.83 12.43
N CYS A 135 -10.00 -29.49 11.44
CA CYS A 135 -10.39 -30.90 11.54
C CYS A 135 -9.32 -31.89 11.05
N ASN A 136 -8.40 -31.48 10.16
CA ASN A 136 -7.45 -32.38 9.50
C ASN A 136 -6.00 -32.30 10.02
N PHE A 137 -5.71 -31.41 10.98
CA PHE A 137 -4.41 -31.42 11.65
C PHE A 137 -4.49 -32.25 12.94
N PRO A 138 -3.74 -33.36 13.08
CA PRO A 138 -3.57 -33.99 14.38
C PRO A 138 -2.95 -32.95 15.31
N LYS A 139 -3.61 -32.68 16.44
CA LYS A 139 -3.09 -31.81 17.50
C LYS A 139 -1.70 -32.33 17.85
N ARG A 140 -0.64 -31.61 17.47
CA ARG A 140 0.70 -31.92 17.98
C ARG A 140 0.65 -31.73 19.49
N PRO A 141 1.00 -32.74 20.30
CA PRO A 141 1.15 -32.55 21.73
C PRO A 141 2.30 -31.56 21.95
N VAL A 142 1.99 -30.47 22.64
CA VAL A 142 2.98 -29.60 23.28
C VAL A 142 3.43 -30.30 24.55
#